data_AF-A0A954YXX7-F1
#
_entry.id   AF-A0A954YXX7-F1
#
_cell.length_a   1.000
_cell.length_b   1.000
_cell.length_c   1.000
_cell.angle_alpha   90.00
_cell.angle_beta   90.00
_cell.angle_gamma   90.00
#
_symmetry.space_group_name_H-M   'P 1'
#
loop_
_entity.id
_entity.type
_entity.pdbx_description
1 polymer ?
#
loop_
_entity_poly.entity_id
_entity_poly.type
_entity_poly.pdbx_seq_one_letter_code
_entity_poly.pdbx_strand_id
1 'polypeptide(L)'
;MKGIAALYLAAAVVLLISFVTYPAATTNAPIWIKFGYGPLALVIGWILTTAYSRSVGRFANHLADHRYLICFECGYDLRGTPSDRCPECGQSFDNDSLRERWEDWLRKNNVEIA
;
A
#
# COMPACT_ATOMS: atom_id res chain seq x y z
N MET A 1 9.14 3.12 6.58
CA MET A 1 8.49 2.49 7.73
C MET A 1 7.39 3.34 8.39
N LYS A 2 7.27 4.66 8.14
CA LYS A 2 6.32 5.52 8.90
C LYS A 2 4.84 5.35 8.53
N GLY A 3 4.52 5.12 7.25
CA GLY A 3 3.12 5.00 6.80
C GLY A 3 2.40 3.74 7.30
N ILE A 4 3.09 2.59 7.23
CA ILE A 4 2.55 1.31 7.73
C ILE A 4 2.41 1.34 9.26
N ALA A 5 3.38 1.94 9.95
CA ALA A 5 3.29 2.14 11.40
C ALA A 5 2.07 2.99 11.78
N ALA A 6 1.77 4.06 11.04
CA ALA A 6 0.59 4.89 11.26
C ALA A 6 -0.72 4.11 11.06
N LEU A 7 -0.77 3.21 10.06
CA LEU A 7 -1.92 2.33 9.80
C LEU A 7 -2.15 1.32 10.95
N TYR A 8 -1.08 0.71 11.46
CA TYR A 8 -1.16 -0.16 12.64
C TYR A 8 -1.60 0.60 13.89
N LEU A 9 -1.08 1.82 14.09
CA LEU A 9 -1.42 2.66 15.24
C LEU A 9 -2.89 3.07 15.17
N ALA A 10 -3.39 3.46 13.99
CA ALA A 10 -4.80 3.76 13.78
C ALA A 10 -5.69 2.52 14.00
N ALA A 11 -5.34 1.36 13.46
CA ALA A 11 -6.10 0.12 13.66
C ALA A 11 -6.12 -0.30 15.13
N ALA A 12 -4.98 -0.21 15.82
CA ALA A 12 -4.88 -0.49 17.25
C ALA A 12 -5.75 0.47 18.07
N VAL A 13 -5.75 1.77 17.74
CA VAL A 13 -6.61 2.77 18.40
C VAL A 13 -8.09 2.48 18.15
N VAL A 14 -8.50 2.14 16.92
CA VAL A 14 -9.89 1.78 16.61
C VAL A 14 -10.34 0.53 17.36
N LEU A 15 -9.48 -0.49 17.44
CA LEU A 15 -9.76 -1.71 18.20
C LEU A 15 -9.86 -1.42 19.70
N LEU A 16 -9.00 -0.55 20.23
CA LEU A 16 -8.98 -0.17 21.63
C LEU A 16 -10.19 0.69 22.01
N ILE A 17 -10.57 1.66 21.17
CA ILE A 17 -11.80 2.45 21.33
C ILE A 17 -13.02 1.54 21.25
N SER A 18 -13.07 0.63 20.27
CA SER A 18 -14.16 -0.33 20.13
C SER A 18 -14.26 -1.23 21.36
N PHE A 19 -13.13 -1.74 21.88
CA PHE A 19 -13.08 -2.55 23.09
C PHE A 19 -13.56 -1.80 24.34
N VAL A 20 -13.21 -0.51 24.49
CA VAL A 20 -13.59 0.33 25.63
C VAL A 20 -15.05 0.79 25.56
N THR A 21 -15.58 1.07 24.38
CA THR A 21 -16.94 1.64 24.20
C THR A 21 -18.03 0.59 23.98
N TYR A 22 -17.73 -0.59 23.43
CA TYR A 22 -18.71 -1.68 23.26
C TYR A 22 -19.40 -2.19 24.54
N PRO A 23 -18.76 -2.25 25.73
CA PRO A 23 -19.44 -2.79 26.92
C PRO A 23 -20.63 -1.93 27.37
N ALA A 24 -20.72 -0.65 26.98
CA ALA A 24 -21.82 0.24 27.38
C ALA A 24 -23.12 0.01 26.60
N ALA A 25 -23.08 -0.56 25.39
CA ALA A 25 -24.25 -0.67 24.50
C ALA A 25 -24.86 -2.08 24.39
N THR A 26 -24.21 -3.11 24.95
CA THR A 26 -24.57 -4.52 24.70
C THR A 26 -24.58 -5.37 25.98
N THR A 27 -25.42 -5.04 26.95
CA THR A 27 -25.57 -5.84 28.18
C THR A 27 -26.12 -7.25 27.92
N ASN A 28 -26.82 -7.49 26.81
CA ASN A 28 -27.45 -8.79 26.47
C ASN A 28 -26.83 -9.52 25.26
N ALA A 29 -25.73 -9.04 24.67
CA ALA A 29 -25.12 -9.74 23.53
C ALA A 29 -24.36 -11.01 23.99
N PRO A 30 -24.52 -12.15 23.30
CA PRO A 30 -23.80 -13.38 23.57
C PRO A 30 -22.27 -13.19 23.62
N ILE A 31 -21.60 -13.89 24.54
CA ILE A 31 -20.15 -13.78 24.78
C ILE A 31 -19.32 -14.01 23.51
N TRP A 32 -19.71 -14.94 22.64
CA TRP A 32 -18.98 -15.29 21.42
C TRP A 32 -18.95 -14.15 20.39
N ILE A 33 -19.96 -13.28 20.39
CA ILE A 33 -19.98 -12.07 19.54
C ILE A 33 -18.87 -11.10 20.00
N LYS A 34 -18.72 -10.90 21.31
CA LYS A 34 -17.72 -9.95 21.85
C LYS A 34 -16.27 -10.42 21.63
N PHE A 35 -16.02 -11.73 21.75
CA PHE A 35 -14.67 -12.29 21.62
C PHE A 35 -14.31 -12.72 20.19
N GLY A 36 -15.27 -12.90 19.29
CA GLY A 36 -15.01 -13.36 17.92
C GLY A 36 -14.45 -12.28 16.99
N TYR A 37 -14.99 -11.06 17.05
CA TYR A 37 -14.65 -10.02 16.08
C TYR A 37 -13.27 -9.38 16.30
N GLY A 38 -12.81 -9.26 17.55
CA GLY A 38 -11.51 -8.65 17.86
C GLY A 38 -10.34 -9.39 17.22
N PRO A 39 -10.16 -10.69 17.51
CA PRO A 39 -9.13 -11.51 16.88
C PRO A 39 -9.28 -11.58 15.36
N LEU A 40 -10.52 -11.69 14.84
CA LEU A 40 -10.76 -11.72 13.40
C LEU A 40 -10.31 -10.42 12.71
N ALA A 41 -10.60 -9.26 13.28
CA ALA A 41 -10.18 -7.96 12.76
C ALA A 41 -8.64 -7.81 12.78
N LEU A 42 -7.97 -8.31 13.83
CA LEU A 42 -6.51 -8.35 13.90
C LEU A 42 -5.90 -9.23 12.81
N VAL A 43 -6.45 -10.43 12.60
CA VAL A 43 -5.99 -11.36 11.55
C VAL A 43 -6.19 -10.76 10.17
N ILE A 44 -7.37 -10.19 9.88
CA ILE A 44 -7.66 -9.53 8.59
C ILE A 44 -6.69 -8.34 8.38
N GLY A 45 -6.51 -7.49 9.39
CA GLY A 45 -5.58 -6.37 9.33
C GLY A 45 -4.15 -6.84 9.01
N TRP A 46 -3.67 -7.88 9.70
CA TRP A 46 -2.36 -8.46 9.45
C TRP A 46 -2.21 -9.04 8.03
N ILE A 47 -3.23 -9.77 7.54
CA ILE A 47 -3.25 -10.31 6.17
C ILE A 47 -3.18 -9.17 5.15
N LEU A 48 -4.02 -8.14 5.30
CA LEU A 48 -4.04 -7.01 4.36
C LEU A 48 -2.72 -6.24 4.34
N THR A 49 -2.12 -5.99 5.52
CA THR A 49 -0.84 -5.29 5.57
C THR A 49 0.30 -6.12 4.97
N THR A 50 0.38 -7.41 5.28
CA THR A 50 1.42 -8.28 4.70
C THR A 50 1.24 -8.47 3.19
N ALA A 51 0.00 -8.60 2.71
CA ALA A 51 -0.31 -8.66 1.28
C ALA A 51 0.07 -7.36 0.57
N TYR A 52 -0.25 -6.20 1.16
CA TYR A 52 0.12 -4.90 0.63
C TYR A 52 1.64 -4.73 0.55
N SER A 53 2.38 -5.02 1.63
CA SER A 53 3.85 -4.94 1.65
C SER A 53 4.49 -5.83 0.59
N ARG A 54 4.00 -7.06 0.42
CA ARG A 54 4.48 -7.97 -0.62
C ARG A 54 4.16 -7.47 -2.02
N SER A 55 2.97 -6.91 -2.23
CA SER A 55 2.56 -6.37 -3.54
C SER A 55 3.44 -5.18 -3.95
N VAL A 56 3.71 -4.27 -3.01
CA VAL A 56 4.55 -3.10 -3.28
C VAL A 56 6.00 -3.50 -3.56
N GLY A 57 6.55 -4.49 -2.82
CA GLY A 57 7.89 -5.00 -3.10
C GLY A 57 8.02 -5.64 -4.48
N ARG A 58 7.02 -6.43 -4.90
CA ARG A 58 6.99 -6.99 -6.27
C ARG A 58 6.95 -5.91 -7.34
N PHE A 59 6.16 -4.85 -7.11
CA PHE A 59 6.08 -3.73 -8.03
C PHE A 59 7.40 -2.95 -8.10
N ALA A 60 8.08 -2.73 -6.98
CA ALA A 60 9.40 -2.10 -6.96
C ALA A 60 10.45 -2.90 -7.73
N ASN A 61 10.46 -4.24 -7.56
CA ASN A 61 11.34 -5.11 -8.35
C ASN A 61 11.01 -5.04 -9.84
N HIS A 62 9.71 -5.02 -10.18
CA HIS A 62 9.28 -4.87 -11.56
C HIS A 62 9.72 -3.53 -12.17
N LEU A 63 9.64 -2.43 -11.42
CA LEU A 63 10.17 -1.13 -11.85
C LEU A 63 11.69 -1.17 -12.08
N ALA A 64 12.43 -1.81 -11.17
CA ALA A 64 13.88 -1.96 -11.28
C ALA A 64 14.26 -2.78 -12.53
N ASP A 65 13.59 -3.90 -12.78
CA ASP A 65 13.76 -4.73 -13.98
C ASP A 65 13.46 -3.95 -15.28
N HIS A 66 12.53 -3.00 -15.21
CA HIS A 66 12.16 -2.13 -16.32
C HIS A 66 12.98 -0.84 -16.39
N ARG A 67 14.02 -0.69 -15.55
CA ARG A 67 14.86 0.52 -15.45
C ARG A 67 14.04 1.80 -15.26
N TYR A 68 12.94 1.71 -14.52
CA TYR A 68 12.01 2.81 -14.25
C TYR A 68 11.30 3.39 -15.50
N LEU A 69 11.34 2.68 -16.64
CA LEU A 69 10.66 3.08 -17.87
C LEU A 69 9.21 2.60 -17.88
N ILE A 70 8.46 2.92 -16.83
CA ILE A 70 7.01 2.66 -16.75
C ILE A 70 6.31 4.01 -16.61
N CYS A 71 5.31 4.28 -17.44
CA CYS A 71 4.57 5.53 -17.38
C CYS A 71 3.95 5.71 -15.98
N PHE A 72 4.25 6.83 -15.32
CA PHE A 72 3.77 7.10 -13.96
C PHE A 72 2.25 7.30 -13.88
N GLU A 73 1.60 7.67 -14.99
CA GLU A 73 0.16 7.96 -15.03
C GLU A 73 -0.68 6.70 -15.35
N CYS A 74 -0.28 5.92 -16.36
CA CYS A 74 -1.09 4.79 -16.84
C CYS A 74 -0.47 3.41 -16.60
N GLY A 75 0.81 3.33 -16.22
CA GLY A 75 1.51 2.06 -16.00
C GLY A 75 2.01 1.35 -17.26
N TYR A 76 1.94 1.97 -18.44
CA TYR A 76 2.47 1.37 -19.68
C TYR A 76 4.00 1.24 -19.66
N ASP A 77 4.51 0.14 -20.20
CA ASP A 77 5.95 -0.10 -20.36
C ASP A 77 6.51 0.75 -21.52
N LEU A 78 7.32 1.75 -21.19
CA LEU A 78 7.87 2.71 -22.17
C LEU A 78 9.15 2.19 -22.83
N ARG A 79 9.64 1.00 -22.47
CA ARG A 79 10.82 0.40 -23.10
C ARG A 79 10.61 0.23 -24.59
N GLY A 80 11.53 0.79 -25.38
CA GLY A 80 11.47 0.70 -26.84
C GLY A 80 10.52 1.70 -27.51
N THR A 81 9.87 2.57 -26.74
CA THR A 81 9.10 3.69 -27.32
C THR A 81 10.08 4.70 -27.93
N PRO A 82 9.99 5.02 -29.23
CA PRO A 82 10.90 5.96 -29.87
C PRO A 82 10.54 7.43 -29.62
N SER A 83 9.34 7.70 -29.09
CA SER A 83 8.86 9.04 -28.75
C SER A 83 9.02 9.37 -27.27
N ASP A 84 9.07 10.67 -26.97
CA ASP A 84 9.00 11.28 -25.64
C ASP A 84 7.58 11.32 -25.07
N ARG A 85 6.65 10.56 -25.66
CA ARG A 85 5.23 10.51 -25.27
C ARG A 85 4.76 9.07 -25.13
N CYS A 86 3.96 8.84 -24.09
CA CYS A 86 3.35 7.54 -23.83
C CYS A 86 2.28 7.24 -24.92
N PRO A 87 2.30 6.05 -25.56
CA PRO A 87 1.33 5.72 -26.61
C PRO A 87 -0.10 5.52 -26.08
N GLU A 88 -0.24 5.12 -24.81
CA GLU A 88 -1.56 4.92 -24.18
C GLU A 88 -2.22 6.25 -23.75
N CYS A 89 -1.56 7.03 -22.88
CA CYS A 89 -2.16 8.24 -22.31
C CYS A 89 -1.73 9.56 -22.99
N GLY A 90 -0.77 9.52 -23.91
CA GLY A 90 -0.23 10.70 -24.60
C GLY A 90 0.68 11.60 -23.77
N GLN A 91 0.92 11.26 -22.49
CA GLN A 91 1.70 12.08 -21.57
C GLN A 91 3.16 12.13 -21.99
N SER A 92 3.74 13.33 -22.01
CA SER A 92 5.17 13.52 -22.25
C SER A 92 5.98 12.99 -21.06
N PHE A 93 7.09 12.34 -21.34
CA PHE A 93 8.02 11.85 -20.33
C PHE A 93 9.45 12.08 -20.78
N ASP A 94 10.32 12.31 -19.82
CA ASP A 94 11.76 12.23 -19.97
C ASP A 94 12.27 11.10 -19.08
N ASN A 95 13.24 10.32 -19.55
CA ASN A 95 13.68 9.11 -18.86
C ASN A 95 14.27 9.40 -17.47
N ASP A 96 15.05 10.47 -17.35
CA ASP A 96 15.69 10.84 -16.09
C ASP A 96 14.64 11.38 -15.10
N SER A 97 13.74 12.25 -15.57
CA SER A 97 12.62 12.75 -14.76
C SER A 97 11.67 11.65 -14.28
N LEU A 98 11.41 10.64 -15.13
CA LEU A 98 10.53 9.53 -14.82
C LEU A 98 11.16 8.63 -13.76
N ARG A 99 12.46 8.38 -13.89
CA ARG A 99 13.24 7.65 -12.89
C ARG A 99 13.22 8.37 -11.54
N GLU A 100 13.49 9.67 -11.53
CA GLU A 100 13.46 10.47 -10.29
C GLU A 100 12.09 10.41 -9.60
N ARG A 101 10.99 10.52 -10.38
CA ARG A 101 9.62 10.39 -9.85
C ARG A 101 9.37 9.02 -9.21
N TRP A 102 9.82 7.94 -9.83
CA TRP A 102 9.68 6.60 -9.26
C TRP A 102 10.54 6.41 -8.00
N GLU A 103 11.79 6.86 -8.02
CA GLU A 103 12.69 6.78 -6.86
C GLU A 103 12.15 7.61 -5.67
N ASP A 104 11.60 8.81 -5.92
CA ASP A 104 10.93 9.62 -4.91
C ASP A 104 9.68 8.93 -4.36
N TRP A 105 8.85 8.32 -5.22
CA TRP A 105 7.70 7.54 -4.79
C TRP A 105 8.10 6.35 -3.91
N LEU A 106 9.13 5.58 -4.31
CA LEU A 106 9.64 4.45 -3.54
C LEU A 106 10.17 4.91 -2.17
N ARG A 107 10.91 6.03 -2.13
CA ARG A 107 11.44 6.63 -0.90
C ARG A 107 10.31 7.08 0.04
N LYS A 108 9.30 7.78 -0.47
CA LYS A 108 8.12 8.20 0.31
C LYS A 108 7.37 7.00 0.90
N ASN A 109 7.25 5.92 0.12
CA ASN A 109 6.62 4.68 0.58
C ASN A 109 7.55 3.79 1.43
N ASN A 110 8.84 4.14 1.53
CA ASN A 110 9.89 3.38 2.22
C ASN A 110 9.98 1.94 1.73
N VAL A 111 10.02 1.78 0.41
CA VAL A 111 10.20 0.49 -0.25
C VAL A 111 11.67 0.34 -0.54
N GLU A 112 12.30 -0.67 0.05
CA GLU A 112 13.68 -1.04 -0.26
C GLU A 112 13.65 -1.93 -1.51
N ILE A 113 14.51 -1.59 -2.47
CA ILE A 113 14.72 -2.43 -3.66
C ILE A 113 15.72 -3.51 -3.22
N ALA A 114 15.33 -4.77 -3.41
CA ALA A 114 16.14 -5.92 -3.03
C ALA A 114 17.30 -6.17 -4.00
#